data_AF-A0A1Q5Y4G9-F1
#
_entry.id   AF-A0A1Q5Y4G9-F1
#
_cell.length_a   1.000
_cell.length_b   1.000
_cell.length_c   1.000
_cell.angle_alpha   90.00
_cell.angle_beta   90.00
_cell.angle_gamma   90.00
#
_symmetry.space_group_name_H-M   'P 1'
#
loop_
_entity.id
_entity.type
_entity.pdbx_description
1 polymer ?
#
loop_
_entity_poly.entity_id
_entity_poly.type
_entity_poly.pdbx_seq_one_letter_code
_entity_poly.pdbx_strand_id
1 'polypeptide(L)'
;MSKIEISNDTRVIRHRTPARISHWMLVICFFMTMFTGVAFFFPDFAWLTEILGTPQIARAIHPFTGILMFFAFIYLALLYWDHNIPEKNDIRWAKGVIEVLKGNEHAVADNGKYNLGQKMLFWTLNLAMVTLLVTGIIMWRQYFSHYFSIPVLRIAILLHSASAFMLFTGILVHIYMAFWVKGSIRGIVEGWVTVRWAKKHHPRWYREEVLSKLEEDLLNEQSGKVGKTKVLFKGFGK
;
A
#
# COMPACT_ATOMS: atom_id res chain seq x y z
N MET A 1 -39.33 -12.59 0.91
CA MET A 1 -37.90 -12.78 0.64
C MET A 1 -37.20 -13.01 1.97
N SER A 2 -36.67 -14.20 2.24
CA SER A 2 -35.90 -14.46 3.46
C SER A 2 -34.66 -13.58 3.46
N LYS A 3 -34.46 -12.75 4.49
CA LYS A 3 -33.20 -12.01 4.67
C LYS A 3 -32.08 -13.04 4.79
N ILE A 4 -31.17 -13.07 3.82
CA ILE A 4 -29.99 -13.94 3.88
C ILE A 4 -29.15 -13.46 5.06
N GLU A 5 -29.00 -14.29 6.07
CA GLU A 5 -28.23 -13.93 7.27
C GLU A 5 -26.74 -14.14 7.00
N ILE A 6 -26.00 -13.04 6.86
CA ILE A 6 -24.55 -13.08 6.63
C ILE A 6 -23.83 -13.08 7.98
N SER A 7 -23.17 -14.20 8.29
CA SER A 7 -22.31 -14.32 9.48
C SER A 7 -21.17 -13.29 9.46
N ASN A 8 -20.83 -12.78 10.64
CA ASN A 8 -19.72 -11.85 10.84
C ASN A 8 -18.34 -12.47 10.56
N ASP A 9 -18.24 -13.80 10.60
CA ASP A 9 -17.01 -14.54 10.38
C ASP A 9 -16.86 -14.98 8.91
N THR A 10 -17.86 -14.71 8.07
CA THR A 10 -17.80 -14.89 6.62
C THR A 10 -16.61 -14.12 6.06
N ARG A 11 -15.85 -14.78 5.19
CA ARG A 11 -14.61 -14.26 4.60
C ARG A 11 -14.90 -13.62 3.25
N VAL A 12 -14.42 -12.40 3.06
CA VAL A 12 -14.57 -11.62 1.83
C VAL A 12 -13.21 -11.24 1.27
N ILE A 13 -13.05 -11.35 -0.04
CA ILE A 13 -11.80 -10.97 -0.71
C ILE A 13 -11.59 -9.45 -0.63
N ARG A 14 -10.46 -9.05 -0.05
CA ARG A 14 -10.04 -7.65 0.06
C ARG A 14 -9.01 -7.27 -1.00
N HIS A 15 -8.04 -8.16 -1.25
CA HIS A 15 -6.95 -7.95 -2.21
C HIS A 15 -6.80 -9.16 -3.13
N ARG A 16 -6.87 -8.93 -4.44
CA ARG A 16 -6.65 -9.97 -5.46
C ARG A 16 -5.17 -10.38 -5.50
N THR A 17 -4.90 -11.59 -5.98
CA THR A 17 -3.54 -12.17 -6.04
C THR A 17 -2.50 -11.29 -6.76
N PRO A 18 -2.77 -10.70 -7.95
CA PRO A 18 -1.78 -9.87 -8.63
C PRO A 18 -1.35 -8.65 -7.80
N ALA A 19 -2.30 -8.00 -7.12
CA ALA A 19 -2.00 -6.87 -6.26
C ALA A 19 -1.15 -7.27 -5.05
N ARG A 20 -1.40 -8.45 -4.46
CA ARG A 20 -0.60 -8.98 -3.34
C ARG A 20 0.82 -9.31 -3.77
N ILE A 21 1.00 -9.96 -4.92
CA ILE A 21 2.33 -10.27 -5.45
C ILE A 21 3.12 -8.97 -5.69
N SER A 22 2.49 -7.98 -6.34
CA SER A 22 3.13 -6.67 -6.56
C SER A 22 3.50 -5.97 -5.25
N HIS A 23 2.62 -6.02 -4.25
CA HIS A 23 2.89 -5.45 -2.93
C HIS A 23 4.10 -6.12 -2.25
N TRP A 24 4.19 -7.46 -2.24
CA TRP A 24 5.32 -8.14 -1.59
C TRP A 24 6.64 -7.97 -2.36
N MET A 25 6.58 -7.89 -3.69
CA MET A 25 7.74 -7.49 -4.50
C MET A 25 8.19 -6.07 -4.14
N LEU A 26 7.25 -5.13 -4.02
CA LEU A 26 7.51 -3.76 -3.60
C LEU A 26 8.16 -3.71 -2.21
N VAL A 27 7.66 -4.47 -1.25
CA VAL A 27 8.22 -4.56 0.11
C VAL A 27 9.67 -5.02 0.09
N ILE A 28 10.00 -6.08 -0.66
CA ILE A 28 11.37 -6.59 -0.78
C ILE A 28 12.29 -5.52 -1.38
N CYS A 29 11.87 -4.89 -2.48
CA CYS A 29 12.65 -3.85 -3.15
C CYS A 29 12.84 -2.62 -2.24
N PHE A 30 11.81 -2.25 -1.48
CA PHE A 30 11.87 -1.16 -0.51
C PHE A 30 12.94 -1.44 0.53
N PHE A 31 12.95 -2.61 1.18
CA PHE A 31 13.96 -2.90 2.21
C PHE A 31 15.39 -2.89 1.65
N MET A 32 15.62 -3.45 0.45
CA MET A 32 16.94 -3.39 -0.21
C MET A 32 17.39 -1.94 -0.50
N THR A 33 16.49 -1.13 -1.05
CA THR A 33 16.78 0.26 -1.44
C THR A 33 16.87 1.19 -0.22
N MET A 34 16.09 0.92 0.82
CA MET A 34 16.05 1.67 2.06
C MET A 34 17.33 1.46 2.88
N PHE A 35 17.80 0.21 3.04
CA PHE A 35 19.06 -0.03 3.76
C PHE A 35 20.24 0.67 3.08
N THR A 36 20.33 0.59 1.76
CA THR A 36 21.39 1.28 0.99
C THR A 36 21.25 2.79 1.06
N GLY A 37 20.03 3.33 0.89
CA GLY A 37 19.78 4.77 0.97
C GLY A 37 20.11 5.35 2.34
N VAL A 38 19.71 4.68 3.43
CA VAL A 38 20.04 5.08 4.80
C VAL A 38 21.55 5.06 5.02
N ALA A 39 22.25 4.02 4.56
CA ALA A 39 23.70 3.92 4.68
C ALA A 39 24.44 5.05 3.96
N PHE A 40 23.93 5.50 2.81
CA PHE A 40 24.53 6.61 2.04
C PHE A 40 24.21 7.98 2.64
N PHE A 41 23.06 8.11 3.31
CA PHE A 41 22.62 9.38 3.89
C PHE A 41 23.20 9.62 5.28
N PHE A 42 23.29 8.57 6.10
CA PHE A 42 23.83 8.63 7.46
C PHE A 42 25.08 7.74 7.59
N PRO A 43 26.29 8.32 7.61
CA PRO A 43 27.54 7.55 7.68
C PRO A 43 27.65 6.59 8.87
N ASP A 44 27.02 6.92 10.01
CA ASP A 44 26.97 6.04 11.18
C ASP A 44 26.27 4.70 10.90
N PHE A 45 25.44 4.65 9.85
CA PHE A 45 24.74 3.46 9.39
C PHE A 45 25.40 2.83 8.15
N ALA A 46 26.66 3.15 7.83
CA ALA A 46 27.37 2.60 6.68
C ALA A 46 27.43 1.05 6.65
N TRP A 47 27.41 0.42 7.83
CA TRP A 47 27.37 -1.04 7.99
C TRP A 47 26.14 -1.69 7.33
N LEU A 48 25.04 -0.95 7.11
CA LEU A 48 23.86 -1.46 6.39
C LEU A 48 24.17 -1.86 4.94
N THR A 49 25.26 -1.35 4.35
CA THR A 49 25.69 -1.76 3.00
C THR A 49 26.17 -3.21 2.94
N GLU A 50 26.64 -3.77 4.06
CA GLU A 50 27.16 -5.14 4.16
C GLU A 50 26.03 -6.18 4.06
N ILE A 51 24.78 -5.79 4.31
CA ILE A 51 23.59 -6.65 4.11
C ILE A 51 23.47 -7.10 2.64
N LEU A 52 23.95 -6.29 1.70
CA LEU A 52 23.98 -6.59 0.27
C LEU A 52 25.36 -7.06 -0.22
N GLY A 53 26.27 -7.37 0.71
CA GLY A 53 27.62 -7.83 0.43
C GLY A 53 28.66 -6.74 0.69
N THR A 54 28.79 -5.77 -0.23
CA THR A 54 29.82 -4.71 -0.13
C THR A 54 29.25 -3.33 -0.45
N PRO A 55 29.88 -2.23 0.02
CA PRO A 55 29.49 -0.88 -0.36
C PRO A 55 29.46 -0.63 -1.88
N GLN A 56 30.33 -1.31 -2.64
CA GLN A 56 30.38 -1.26 -4.09
C GLN A 56 29.15 -1.90 -4.72
N ILE A 57 28.77 -3.09 -4.25
CA ILE A 57 27.56 -3.80 -4.70
C ILE A 57 26.31 -3.02 -4.30
N ALA A 58 26.22 -2.52 -3.06
CA ALA A 58 25.13 -1.70 -2.57
C ALA A 58 24.86 -0.49 -3.49
N ARG A 59 25.92 0.24 -3.86
CA ARG A 59 25.84 1.39 -4.78
C ARG A 59 25.38 0.98 -6.18
N ALA A 60 25.85 -0.16 -6.68
CA ALA A 60 25.49 -0.65 -7.99
C ALA A 60 24.03 -1.09 -8.06
N ILE A 61 23.53 -1.81 -7.05
CA ILE A 61 22.19 -2.40 -7.01
C ILE A 61 21.09 -1.38 -6.68
N HIS A 62 21.36 -0.41 -5.80
CA HIS A 62 20.38 0.59 -5.35
C HIS A 62 19.49 1.19 -6.46
N PRO A 63 20.04 1.73 -7.58
CA PRO A 63 19.21 2.32 -8.62
C PRO A 63 18.38 1.27 -9.38
N PHE A 64 18.86 0.03 -9.54
CA PHE A 64 18.09 -1.03 -10.19
C PHE A 64 16.93 -1.52 -9.32
N THR A 65 17.16 -1.71 -8.01
CA THR A 65 16.06 -2.04 -7.08
C THR A 65 15.08 -0.89 -6.95
N GLY A 66 15.54 0.36 -7.03
CA GLY A 66 14.68 1.54 -7.10
C GLY A 66 13.76 1.55 -8.33
N ILE A 67 14.27 1.16 -9.50
CA ILE A 67 13.45 1.01 -10.73
C ILE A 67 12.42 -0.10 -10.57
N LEU A 68 12.82 -1.27 -10.08
CA LEU A 68 11.90 -2.39 -9.86
C LEU A 68 10.80 -2.00 -8.86
N MET A 69 11.19 -1.30 -7.78
CA MET A 69 10.28 -0.72 -6.80
C MET A 69 9.27 0.24 -7.45
N PHE A 70 9.72 1.12 -8.34
CA PHE A 70 8.84 2.05 -9.07
C PHE A 70 7.81 1.31 -9.92
N PHE A 71 8.21 0.31 -10.71
CA PHE A 71 7.28 -0.43 -11.55
C PHE A 71 6.29 -1.26 -10.74
N ALA A 72 6.74 -1.91 -9.66
CA ALA A 72 5.85 -2.64 -8.75
C ALA A 72 4.86 -1.68 -8.04
N PHE A 73 5.31 -0.48 -7.69
CA PHE A 73 4.46 0.55 -7.08
C PHE A 73 3.43 1.10 -8.06
N ILE A 74 3.84 1.53 -9.26
CA ILE A 74 2.92 2.18 -10.21
C ILE A 74 1.84 1.21 -10.68
N TYR A 75 2.17 -0.08 -10.86
CA TYR A 75 1.17 -1.12 -11.13
C TYR A 75 0.12 -1.17 -10.02
N LEU A 76 0.55 -1.19 -8.75
CA LEU A 76 -0.37 -1.19 -7.60
C LEU A 76 -1.16 0.12 -7.50
N ALA A 77 -0.52 1.25 -7.81
CA ALA A 77 -1.14 2.56 -7.79
C ALA A 77 -2.27 2.66 -8.80
N LEU A 78 -2.06 2.17 -10.03
CA LEU A 78 -3.07 2.10 -11.08
C LEU A 78 -4.24 1.18 -10.69
N LEU A 79 -3.96 0.02 -10.08
CA LEU A 79 -5.03 -0.89 -9.61
C LEU A 79 -5.93 -0.27 -8.53
N TYR A 80 -5.38 0.64 -7.72
CA TYR A 80 -6.11 1.24 -6.59
C TYR A 80 -6.45 2.72 -6.79
N TRP A 81 -6.18 3.28 -7.97
CA TRP A 81 -6.30 4.70 -8.25
C TRP A 81 -7.68 5.24 -7.89
N ASP A 82 -8.73 4.66 -8.48
CA ASP A 82 -10.11 5.14 -8.32
C ASP A 82 -10.59 5.06 -6.87
N HIS A 83 -10.08 4.11 -6.10
CA HIS A 83 -10.44 3.93 -4.70
C HIS A 83 -9.73 4.91 -3.75
N ASN A 84 -8.72 5.66 -4.24
CA ASN A 84 -7.91 6.57 -3.44
C ASN A 84 -8.16 8.05 -3.75
N ILE A 85 -9.13 8.36 -4.61
CA ILE A 85 -9.53 9.74 -4.87
C ILE A 85 -10.18 10.33 -3.60
N PRO A 86 -9.70 11.47 -3.08
CA PRO A 86 -10.33 12.14 -1.96
C PRO A 86 -11.76 12.58 -2.30
N GLU A 87 -12.67 12.38 -1.36
CA GLU A 87 -14.09 12.68 -1.55
C GLU A 87 -14.63 13.55 -0.41
N LYS A 88 -15.80 14.16 -0.61
CA LYS A 88 -16.39 15.08 0.38
C LYS A 88 -16.58 14.43 1.75
N ASN A 89 -16.87 13.13 1.79
CA ASN A 89 -17.07 12.39 3.03
C ASN A 89 -15.77 12.22 3.85
N ASP A 90 -14.59 12.30 3.23
CA ASP A 90 -13.30 12.21 3.93
C ASP A 90 -13.09 13.35 4.93
N ILE A 91 -13.80 14.48 4.76
CA ILE A 91 -13.77 15.60 5.72
C ILE A 91 -14.22 15.15 7.11
N ARG A 92 -15.15 14.18 7.21
CA ARG A 92 -15.59 13.64 8.51
C ARG A 92 -14.45 12.92 9.22
N TRP A 93 -13.67 12.13 8.47
CA TRP A 93 -12.47 11.47 8.97
C TRP A 93 -11.43 12.50 9.43
N ALA A 94 -11.20 13.55 8.63
CA ALA A 94 -10.25 14.62 8.97
C ALA A 94 -10.62 15.32 10.28
N LYS A 95 -11.89 15.71 10.43
CA LYS A 95 -12.39 16.37 11.64
C LYS A 95 -12.38 15.44 12.86
N GLY A 96 -12.57 14.13 12.64
CA GLY A 96 -12.59 13.11 13.69
C GLY A 96 -11.25 12.44 13.99
N VAL A 97 -10.12 12.97 13.49
CA VAL A 97 -8.83 12.27 13.52
C VAL A 97 -8.39 11.82 14.92
N ILE A 98 -8.68 12.61 15.96
CA ILE A 98 -8.35 12.25 17.35
C ILE A 98 -9.11 10.98 17.78
N GLU A 99 -10.40 10.89 17.46
CA GLU A 99 -11.21 9.71 17.75
C GLU A 99 -10.82 8.51 16.88
N VAL A 100 -10.41 8.75 15.63
CA VAL A 100 -9.81 7.72 14.78
C VAL A 100 -8.58 7.13 15.46
N LEU A 101 -7.65 7.95 15.94
CA LEU A 101 -6.41 7.48 16.60
C LEU A 101 -6.67 6.76 17.94
N LYS A 102 -7.80 7.05 18.61
CA LYS A 102 -8.26 6.29 19.79
C LYS A 102 -8.90 4.93 19.44
N GLY A 103 -9.12 4.64 18.15
CA GLY A 103 -9.77 3.41 17.68
C GLY A 103 -11.29 3.52 17.49
N ASN A 104 -11.86 4.72 17.64
CA ASN A 104 -13.29 5.01 17.52
C ASN A 104 -13.70 5.46 16.11
N GLU A 105 -12.92 5.10 15.08
CA GLU A 105 -13.13 5.59 13.71
C GLU A 105 -14.53 5.32 13.15
N HIS A 106 -15.13 4.19 13.52
CA HIS A 106 -16.47 3.76 13.12
C HIS A 106 -17.59 4.68 13.63
N ALA A 107 -17.34 5.46 14.69
CA ALA A 107 -18.29 6.42 15.24
C ALA A 107 -18.23 7.79 14.54
N VAL A 108 -17.10 8.11 13.90
CA VAL A 108 -16.81 9.47 13.40
C VAL A 108 -16.66 9.56 11.88
N ALA A 109 -16.43 8.43 11.20
CA ALA A 109 -16.20 8.38 9.76
C ALA A 109 -16.97 7.24 9.09
N ASP A 110 -17.46 7.50 7.88
CA ASP A 110 -18.12 6.49 7.03
C ASP A 110 -17.15 6.04 5.93
N ASN A 111 -16.14 5.25 6.30
CA ASN A 111 -15.04 4.92 5.38
C ASN A 111 -15.50 4.06 4.18
N GLY A 112 -15.09 4.49 2.98
CA GLY A 112 -15.15 3.70 1.76
C GLY A 112 -14.09 2.60 1.72
N LYS A 113 -13.66 2.21 0.51
CA LYS A 113 -12.66 1.14 0.31
C LYS A 113 -11.38 1.43 1.11
N TYR A 114 -10.91 2.66 1.06
CA TYR A 114 -9.79 3.17 1.85
C TYR A 114 -10.25 4.43 2.60
N ASN A 115 -9.74 4.63 3.82
CA ASN A 115 -10.01 5.83 4.61
C ASN A 115 -9.09 7.00 4.20
N LEU A 116 -9.37 8.22 4.67
CA LEU A 116 -8.57 9.40 4.28
C LEU A 116 -7.08 9.25 4.63
N GLY A 117 -6.72 8.66 5.78
CA GLY A 117 -5.32 8.41 6.14
C GLY A 117 -4.59 7.54 5.10
N GLN A 118 -5.25 6.48 4.63
CA GLN A 118 -4.73 5.62 3.56
C GLN A 118 -4.64 6.35 2.22
N LYS A 119 -5.62 7.20 1.88
CA LYS A 119 -5.61 8.03 0.67
C LYS A 119 -4.47 9.06 0.69
N MET A 120 -4.26 9.74 1.83
CA MET A 120 -3.15 10.68 2.00
C MET A 120 -1.81 9.97 1.79
N LEU A 121 -1.61 8.82 2.45
CA LEU A 121 -0.42 8.01 2.24
C LEU A 121 -0.26 7.62 0.76
N PHE A 122 -1.32 7.16 0.09
CA PHE A 122 -1.28 6.82 -1.34
C PHE A 122 -0.72 7.98 -2.20
N TRP A 123 -1.24 9.20 -2.02
CA TRP A 123 -0.79 10.36 -2.80
C TRP A 123 0.62 10.81 -2.43
N THR A 124 0.98 10.78 -1.14
CA THR A 124 2.35 11.03 -0.68
C THR A 124 3.34 10.06 -1.32
N LEU A 125 3.03 8.76 -1.34
CA LEU A 125 3.89 7.75 -1.95
C LEU A 125 3.97 7.91 -3.47
N ASN A 126 2.89 8.27 -4.16
CA ASN A 126 2.92 8.55 -5.60
C ASN A 126 3.88 9.72 -5.93
N LEU A 127 3.75 10.83 -5.21
CA LEU A 127 4.65 11.97 -5.40
C LEU A 127 6.10 11.58 -5.13
N ALA A 128 6.36 10.94 -3.98
CA ALA A 128 7.71 10.52 -3.60
C ALA A 128 8.32 9.56 -4.64
N MET A 129 7.58 8.56 -5.12
CA MET A 129 8.08 7.57 -6.08
C MET A 129 8.43 8.19 -7.44
N VAL A 130 7.60 9.12 -7.94
CA VAL A 130 7.91 9.84 -9.19
C VAL A 130 9.14 10.72 -9.02
N THR A 131 9.23 11.48 -7.92
CA THR A 131 10.40 12.32 -7.64
C THR A 131 11.66 11.48 -7.48
N LEU A 132 11.60 10.36 -6.76
CA LEU A 132 12.72 9.43 -6.58
C LEU A 132 13.20 8.84 -7.91
N LEU A 133 12.29 8.42 -8.79
CA LEU A 133 12.67 7.89 -10.10
C LEU A 133 13.39 8.94 -10.94
N VAL A 134 12.77 10.13 -11.10
CA VAL A 134 13.31 11.19 -11.95
C VAL A 134 14.66 11.67 -11.43
N THR A 135 14.74 11.97 -10.14
CA THR A 135 16.00 12.44 -9.53
C THR A 135 17.06 11.33 -9.47
N GLY A 136 16.64 10.08 -9.27
CA GLY A 136 17.51 8.90 -9.27
C GLY A 136 18.16 8.68 -10.64
N ILE A 137 17.40 8.83 -11.72
CA ILE A 137 17.94 8.80 -13.09
C ILE A 137 18.92 9.95 -13.31
N ILE A 138 18.57 11.18 -12.93
CA ILE A 138 19.44 12.36 -13.08
C ILE A 138 20.78 12.16 -12.36
N MET A 139 20.77 11.63 -11.13
CA MET A 139 21.98 11.45 -10.33
C MET A 139 22.78 10.19 -10.66
N TRP A 140 22.27 9.33 -11.55
CA TRP A 140 22.88 8.03 -11.82
C TRP A 140 24.19 8.18 -12.58
N ARG A 141 25.29 8.07 -11.83
CA ARG A 141 26.64 8.36 -12.33
C ARG A 141 27.07 7.54 -13.54
N GLN A 142 26.75 6.24 -13.53
CA GLN A 142 27.24 5.31 -14.55
C GLN A 142 26.66 5.57 -15.94
N TYR A 143 25.41 6.07 -16.03
CA TYR A 143 24.67 6.07 -17.29
C TYR A 143 24.11 7.43 -17.71
N PHE A 144 23.76 8.31 -16.75
CA PHE A 144 22.92 9.47 -17.07
C PHE A 144 23.45 10.80 -16.54
N SER A 145 24.21 10.82 -15.43
CA SER A 145 24.56 12.06 -14.75
C SER A 145 25.35 13.07 -15.59
N HIS A 146 26.13 12.59 -16.58
CA HIS A 146 26.95 13.43 -17.45
C HIS A 146 26.13 14.24 -18.46
N TYR A 147 24.84 13.93 -18.65
CA TYR A 147 23.94 14.75 -19.47
C TYR A 147 23.39 15.97 -18.72
N PHE A 148 23.65 16.09 -17.41
CA PHE A 148 23.09 17.14 -16.57
C PHE A 148 24.17 18.04 -15.98
N SER A 149 23.84 19.32 -15.80
CA SER A 149 24.75 20.29 -15.19
C SER A 149 24.88 20.06 -13.68
N ILE A 150 25.99 20.51 -13.09
CA ILE A 150 26.25 20.39 -11.64
C ILE A 150 25.11 20.98 -10.78
N PRO A 151 24.54 22.16 -11.09
CA PRO A 151 23.38 22.67 -10.34
C PRO A 151 22.17 21.73 -10.36
N VAL A 152 21.87 21.12 -11.51
CA VAL A 152 20.77 20.16 -11.64
C VAL A 152 21.03 18.91 -10.80
N LEU A 153 22.25 18.39 -10.82
CA LEU A 153 22.64 17.24 -9.98
C LEU A 153 22.46 17.53 -8.48
N ARG A 154 22.84 18.73 -8.02
CA ARG A 154 22.68 19.13 -6.61
C ARG A 154 21.22 19.20 -6.19
N ILE A 155 20.36 19.77 -7.04
CA ILE A 155 18.91 19.81 -6.79
C ILE A 155 18.33 18.40 -6.79
N ALA A 156 18.76 17.54 -7.72
CA ALA A 156 18.32 16.16 -7.77
C ALA A 156 18.69 15.40 -6.49
N ILE A 157 19.92 15.53 -5.99
CA ILE A 157 20.36 14.92 -4.72
C ILE A 157 19.47 15.38 -3.55
N LEU A 158 19.20 16.69 -3.44
CA LEU A 158 18.35 17.24 -2.39
C LEU A 158 16.93 16.67 -2.45
N LEU A 159 16.29 16.72 -3.61
CA LEU A 159 14.92 16.24 -3.81
C LEU A 159 14.80 14.72 -3.64
N HIS A 160 15.81 13.96 -4.10
CA HIS A 160 15.87 12.52 -3.90
C HIS A 160 15.91 12.19 -2.42
N SER A 161 16.80 12.85 -1.67
CA SER A 161 16.98 12.62 -0.24
C SER A 161 15.73 12.99 0.56
N ALA A 162 15.12 14.15 0.27
CA ALA A 162 13.88 14.58 0.91
C ALA A 162 12.71 13.62 0.62
N SER A 163 12.60 13.15 -0.63
CA SER A 163 11.56 12.20 -1.03
C SER A 163 11.78 10.82 -0.42
N ALA A 164 13.04 10.38 -0.29
CA ALA A 164 13.40 9.13 0.38
C ALA A 164 13.01 9.18 1.86
N PHE A 165 13.27 10.29 2.55
CA PHE A 165 12.85 10.49 3.94
C PHE A 165 11.33 10.49 4.10
N MET A 166 10.61 11.17 3.20
CA MET A 166 9.14 11.17 3.14
C MET A 166 8.58 9.77 2.92
N LEU A 167 9.14 9.01 1.96
CA LEU A 167 8.77 7.62 1.68
C LEU A 167 9.02 6.75 2.93
N PHE A 168 10.21 6.82 3.51
CA PHE A 168 10.61 6.04 4.67
C PHE A 168 9.67 6.25 5.86
N THR A 169 9.45 7.51 6.25
CA THR A 169 8.56 7.85 7.37
C THR A 169 7.10 7.46 7.08
N GLY A 170 6.62 7.66 5.86
CA GLY A 170 5.30 7.21 5.42
C GLY A 170 5.12 5.69 5.54
N ILE A 171 6.14 4.91 5.14
CA ILE A 171 6.11 3.45 5.26
C ILE A 171 6.17 2.98 6.73
N LEU A 172 6.92 3.66 7.60
CA LEU A 172 6.89 3.34 9.04
C LEU A 172 5.47 3.49 9.63
N VAL A 173 4.80 4.60 9.32
CA VAL A 173 3.39 4.82 9.72
C VAL A 173 2.49 3.77 9.10
N HIS A 174 2.67 3.45 7.81
CA HIS A 174 1.89 2.43 7.12
C HIS A 174 1.98 1.06 7.80
N ILE A 175 3.20 0.61 8.11
CA ILE A 175 3.47 -0.66 8.79
C ILE A 175 2.81 -0.65 10.17
N TYR A 176 3.03 0.42 10.95
CA TYR A 176 2.42 0.56 12.27
C TYR A 176 0.88 0.44 12.21
N MET A 177 0.23 1.16 11.29
CA MET A 177 -1.22 1.11 11.13
C MET A 177 -1.71 -0.27 10.69
N ALA A 178 -0.95 -0.98 9.85
CA ALA A 178 -1.28 -2.36 9.46
C ALA A 178 -1.22 -3.34 10.65
N PHE A 179 -0.28 -3.14 11.58
CA PHE A 179 -0.19 -3.91 12.83
C PHE A 179 -1.26 -3.53 13.86
N TRP A 180 -1.62 -2.25 13.91
CA TRP A 180 -2.60 -1.72 14.85
C TRP A 180 -4.03 -2.15 14.48
N VAL A 181 -4.42 -2.01 13.21
CA VAL A 181 -5.73 -2.44 12.70
C VAL A 181 -5.71 -3.96 12.44
N LYS A 182 -6.04 -4.73 13.48
CA LYS A 182 -5.99 -6.21 13.45
C LYS A 182 -6.79 -6.81 12.29
N GLY A 183 -6.17 -7.74 11.58
CA GLY A 183 -6.73 -8.38 10.38
C GLY A 183 -6.22 -7.78 9.05
N SER A 184 -5.62 -6.59 9.07
CA SER A 184 -5.13 -5.93 7.85
C SER A 184 -3.94 -6.67 7.21
N ILE A 185 -2.97 -7.12 8.03
CA ILE A 185 -1.84 -7.93 7.55
C ILE A 185 -2.33 -9.22 6.90
N ARG A 186 -3.30 -9.92 7.51
CA ARG A 186 -3.94 -11.09 6.90
C ARG A 186 -4.59 -10.75 5.55
N GLY A 187 -5.20 -9.57 5.45
CA GLY A 187 -5.75 -9.06 4.19
C GLY A 187 -4.73 -9.01 3.06
N ILE A 188 -3.49 -8.58 3.31
CA ILE A 188 -2.45 -8.47 2.27
C ILE A 188 -1.65 -9.76 2.06
N VAL A 189 -1.56 -10.61 3.09
CA VAL A 189 -0.91 -11.93 2.99
C VAL A 189 -1.86 -12.92 2.31
N GLU A 190 -3.05 -13.14 2.87
CA GLU A 190 -4.00 -14.17 2.46
C GLU A 190 -5.07 -13.66 1.49
N GLY A 191 -5.25 -12.35 1.35
CA GLY A 191 -6.16 -11.74 0.37
C GLY A 191 -7.57 -11.50 0.86
N TRP A 192 -7.92 -11.94 2.07
CA TRP A 192 -9.29 -11.87 2.60
C TRP A 192 -9.36 -11.24 4.00
N VAL A 193 -10.53 -10.70 4.32
CA VAL A 193 -10.90 -10.13 5.62
C VAL A 193 -12.26 -10.68 6.05
N THR A 194 -12.61 -10.55 7.33
CA THR A 194 -13.95 -10.95 7.80
C THR A 194 -14.97 -9.86 7.51
N VAL A 195 -16.24 -10.24 7.37
CA VAL A 195 -17.37 -9.28 7.30
C VAL A 195 -17.38 -8.34 8.50
N ARG A 196 -17.06 -8.83 9.71
CA ARG A 196 -16.89 -8.01 10.91
C ARG A 196 -15.87 -6.89 10.72
N TRP A 197 -14.72 -7.22 10.16
CA TRP A 197 -13.66 -6.25 9.90
C TRP A 197 -14.11 -5.21 8.87
N ALA A 198 -14.77 -5.66 7.79
CA ALA A 198 -15.31 -4.78 6.76
C ALA A 198 -16.34 -3.80 7.35
N LYS A 199 -17.31 -4.29 8.14
CA LYS A 199 -18.31 -3.47 8.81
C LYS A 199 -17.70 -2.44 9.77
N LYS A 200 -16.66 -2.81 10.53
CA LYS A 200 -16.04 -1.93 11.53
C LYS A 200 -15.15 -0.86 10.89
N HIS A 201 -14.23 -1.25 10.02
CA HIS A 201 -13.17 -0.36 9.52
C HIS A 201 -13.54 0.33 8.20
N HIS A 202 -14.42 -0.29 7.41
CA HIS A 202 -14.81 0.15 6.07
C HIS A 202 -16.32 -0.01 5.83
N PRO A 203 -17.17 0.63 6.66
CA PRO A 203 -18.62 0.39 6.67
C PRO A 203 -19.28 0.71 5.33
N ARG A 204 -18.86 1.79 4.65
CA ARG A 204 -19.44 2.18 3.36
C ARG A 204 -19.03 1.22 2.25
N TRP A 205 -17.76 0.80 2.22
CA TRP A 205 -17.29 -0.25 1.32
C TRP A 205 -18.10 -1.53 1.48
N TYR A 206 -18.37 -1.94 2.72
CA TYR A 206 -19.18 -3.12 2.98
C TYR A 206 -20.59 -3.00 2.38
N ARG A 207 -21.28 -1.88 2.63
CA ARG A 207 -22.65 -1.66 2.14
C ARG A 207 -22.74 -1.56 0.61
N GLU A 208 -21.79 -0.85 -0.02
CA GLU A 208 -21.87 -0.52 -1.45
C GLU A 208 -21.31 -1.62 -2.36
N GLU A 209 -20.20 -2.24 -1.98
CA GLU A 209 -19.50 -3.19 -2.85
C GLU A 209 -19.56 -4.64 -2.40
N VAL A 210 -19.56 -4.89 -1.09
CA VAL A 210 -19.39 -6.25 -0.54
C VAL A 210 -20.73 -6.94 -0.37
N LEU A 211 -21.73 -6.24 0.20
CA LEU A 211 -23.02 -6.82 0.56
C LEU A 211 -23.74 -7.38 -0.66
N SER A 212 -23.90 -6.58 -1.72
CA SER A 212 -24.56 -6.97 -2.96
C SER A 212 -23.92 -8.20 -3.60
N LYS A 213 -22.58 -8.22 -3.69
CA LYS A 213 -21.85 -9.36 -4.27
C LYS A 213 -21.92 -10.61 -3.39
N LEU A 214 -21.97 -10.44 -2.07
CA LEU A 214 -22.08 -11.56 -1.16
C LEU A 214 -23.47 -12.20 -1.20
N GLU A 215 -24.52 -11.39 -1.30
CA GLU A 215 -25.88 -11.88 -1.53
C GLU A 215 -25.98 -12.62 -2.87
N GLU A 216 -25.40 -12.09 -3.94
CA GLU A 216 -25.33 -12.75 -5.25
C GLU A 216 -24.58 -14.09 -5.19
N ASP A 217 -23.41 -14.14 -4.54
CA ASP A 217 -22.63 -15.37 -4.38
C ASP A 217 -23.41 -16.45 -3.59
N LEU A 218 -24.09 -16.05 -2.51
CA LEU A 218 -24.88 -16.98 -1.68
C LEU A 218 -26.10 -17.52 -2.44
N LEU A 219 -26.76 -16.68 -3.23
CA LEU A 219 -27.86 -17.12 -4.11
C LEU A 219 -27.37 -18.07 -5.22
N ASN A 220 -26.20 -17.81 -5.79
CA ASN A 220 -25.57 -18.68 -6.78
C ASN A 220 -25.19 -20.05 -6.18
N GLU A 221 -24.68 -20.08 -4.95
CA GLU A 221 -24.39 -21.34 -4.25
C GLU A 221 -25.65 -22.13 -3.93
N GLN A 222 -26.72 -21.48 -3.45
CA GLN A 222 -28.02 -22.13 -3.20
C GLN A 222 -28.66 -22.68 -4.48
N SER A 223 -28.44 -22.03 -5.62
CA SER A 223 -28.98 -22.44 -6.92
C SER A 223 -28.07 -23.38 -7.74
N GLY A 224 -26.92 -23.80 -7.19
CA GLY A 224 -25.97 -24.69 -7.86
C GLY A 224 -25.25 -24.09 -9.07
N LYS A 225 -25.32 -22.76 -9.28
CA LYS A 225 -24.66 -22.07 -10.39
C LYS A 225 -23.25 -21.63 -9.99
N VAL A 226 -22.24 -21.99 -10.79
CA VAL A 226 -20.87 -21.51 -10.58
C VAL A 226 -20.76 -20.06 -11.11
N GLY A 227 -20.90 -19.08 -10.21
CA GLY A 227 -20.71 -17.66 -10.55
C GLY A 227 -19.28 -17.34 -11.02
N LYS A 228 -19.16 -16.43 -12.00
CA LYS A 228 -17.89 -16.00 -12.63
C LYS A 228 -17.02 -15.10 -11.75
N THR A 229 -17.51 -14.58 -10.62
CA THR A 229 -16.75 -13.65 -9.76
C THR A 229 -17.02 -13.92 -8.29
N LYS A 230 -16.30 -14.89 -7.70
CA LYS A 230 -16.42 -15.21 -6.27
C LYS A 230 -15.79 -14.10 -5.41
N VAL A 231 -16.60 -13.45 -4.59
CA VAL A 231 -16.19 -12.56 -3.50
C VAL A 231 -15.99 -13.34 -2.20
N LEU A 232 -16.72 -14.45 -2.04
CA LEU A 232 -16.52 -15.43 -0.98
C LEU A 232 -15.15 -16.13 -1.11
N PHE A 233 -14.36 -16.09 -0.04
CA PHE A 233 -13.12 -16.85 0.03
C PHE A 233 -13.43 -18.32 0.32
N LYS A 234 -13.27 -19.19 -0.68
CA LYS A 234 -13.22 -20.64 -0.45
C LYS A 234 -11.82 -20.95 0.07
N GLY A 235 -11.67 -21.07 1.39
CA GLY A 235 -10.45 -21.63 1.96
C GLY A 235 -10.19 -22.99 1.34
N PHE A 236 -8.91 -23.39 1.26
CA PHE A 236 -8.59 -24.79 1.13
C PHE A 236 -9.32 -25.50 2.27
N GLY A 237 -10.26 -26.37 1.93
CA GLY A 237 -10.88 -27.29 2.90
C GLY A 237 -9.76 -28.02 3.63
N LYS A 238 -10.02 -28.39 4.89
CA LYS A 238 -9.11 -29.20 5.69
C LYS A 238 -8.50 -30.33 4.87
#